data_AF-A0A6V8L9V2-F1
#
_entry.id   AF-A0A6V8L9V2-F1
#
_cell.length_a   1.000
_cell.length_b   1.000
_cell.length_c   1.000
_cell.angle_alpha   90.00
_cell.angle_beta   90.00
_cell.angle_gamma   90.00
#
_symmetry.space_group_name_H-M   'P 1'
#
loop_
_entity.id
_entity.type
_entity.pdbx_description
1 polymer ?
#
loop_
_entity_poly.entity_id
_entity_poly.type
_entity_poly.pdbx_seq_one_letter_code
_entity_poly.pdbx_strand_id
1 'polypeptide(L)'
;MVQGSRTYIPVMPEHEWYRAELEQVEVFAPLIPAEQVWVEVLGARNEIVPHDRNDMPDRLVSLDAPPRREPIAIMDVSRLTGHRVVQVVEGVERRDLRAVTELHTSTDGYTCARVATELEWYRWAANGRAPKTREIPVNLLWIE
;
A
#
# COMPACT_ATOMS: atom_id res chain seq x y z
N MET A 1 13.74 -10.83 -19.22
CA MET A 1 14.70 -11.21 -20.29
C MET A 1 15.34 -12.55 -19.92
N VAL A 2 15.67 -13.40 -20.90
CA VAL A 2 16.33 -14.70 -20.64
C VAL A 2 17.80 -14.57 -21.06
N GLN A 3 18.73 -14.76 -20.12
CA GLN A 3 20.17 -14.89 -20.41
C GLN A 3 20.66 -16.20 -19.82
N GLY A 4 21.30 -17.03 -20.66
CA GLY A 4 22.00 -18.24 -20.20
C GLY A 4 21.13 -19.20 -19.36
N SER A 5 19.86 -19.37 -19.73
CA SER A 5 18.82 -20.20 -19.06
C SER A 5 18.16 -19.64 -17.79
N ARG A 6 18.51 -18.43 -17.34
CA ARG A 6 17.85 -17.77 -16.20
C ARG A 6 16.92 -16.64 -16.63
N THR A 7 15.76 -16.56 -15.98
CA THR A 7 14.76 -15.50 -16.17
C THR A 7 15.04 -14.37 -15.19
N TYR A 8 15.12 -13.14 -15.70
CA TYR A 8 15.32 -11.94 -14.89
C TYR A 8 14.11 -10.99 -14.98
N ILE A 9 13.80 -10.37 -13.84
CA ILE A 9 12.69 -9.43 -13.65
C ILE A 9 13.29 -8.04 -13.32
N PRO A 10 12.89 -6.98 -14.03
CA PRO A 10 13.24 -5.62 -13.64
C PRO A 10 12.48 -5.23 -12.37
N VAL A 11 13.20 -4.78 -11.34
CA VAL A 11 12.61 -4.34 -10.06
C VAL A 11 12.99 -2.89 -9.82
N MET A 12 12.00 -2.04 -9.52
CA MET A 12 12.21 -0.61 -9.24
C MET A 12 11.60 -0.26 -7.89
N PRO A 13 12.25 0.61 -7.08
CA PRO A 13 11.63 1.14 -5.87
C PRO A 13 10.38 1.96 -6.20
N GLU A 14 9.35 1.87 -5.35
CA GLU A 14 8.06 2.58 -5.54
C GLU A 14 8.25 4.09 -5.79
N HIS A 15 9.06 4.76 -4.97
CA HIS A 15 9.30 6.20 -5.11
C HIS A 15 10.00 6.57 -6.43
N GLU A 16 10.85 5.69 -6.97
CA GLU A 16 11.49 5.93 -8.27
C GLU A 16 10.51 5.76 -9.42
N TRP A 17 9.60 4.80 -9.31
CA TRP A 17 8.52 4.62 -10.28
C TRP A 17 7.64 5.87 -10.35
N TYR A 18 7.19 6.37 -9.19
CA TYR A 18 6.40 7.61 -9.14
C TYR A 18 7.18 8.84 -9.60
N ARG A 19 8.47 8.95 -9.30
CA ARG A 19 9.32 10.02 -9.83
C ARG A 19 9.40 9.96 -11.35
N ALA A 20 9.66 8.77 -11.90
CA ALA A 20 9.72 8.53 -13.35
C ALA A 20 8.42 8.94 -14.05
N GLU A 21 7.28 8.53 -13.50
CA GLU A 21 5.95 8.92 -13.97
C GLU A 21 5.70 10.43 -13.85
N LEU A 22 6.14 11.08 -12.78
CA LEU A 22 5.95 12.52 -12.61
C LEU A 22 6.79 13.34 -13.58
N GLU A 23 8.04 12.94 -13.80
CA GLU A 23 9.00 13.66 -14.63
C GLU A 23 8.95 13.22 -16.10
N GLN A 24 8.22 12.14 -16.41
CA GLN A 24 8.15 11.51 -17.74
C GLN A 24 9.55 11.14 -18.26
N VAL A 25 10.35 10.51 -17.38
CA VAL A 25 11.72 10.08 -17.67
C VAL A 25 11.86 8.58 -17.59
N GLU A 26 12.76 8.03 -18.38
CA GLU A 26 13.12 6.61 -18.29
C GLU A 26 14.08 6.39 -17.12
N VAL A 27 13.81 5.36 -16.31
CA VAL A 27 14.67 4.96 -15.18
C VAL A 27 15.07 3.51 -15.37
N PHE A 28 16.35 3.23 -15.16
CA PHE A 28 16.89 1.87 -15.23
C PHE A 28 16.49 1.08 -13.98
N ALA A 29 15.72 0.02 -14.17
CA ALA A 29 15.41 -0.95 -13.12
C ALA A 29 16.49 -2.05 -13.08
N PRO A 30 17.12 -2.35 -11.93
CA PRO A 30 18.00 -3.50 -11.80
C PRO A 30 17.29 -4.81 -12.13
N LEU A 31 18.03 -5.72 -12.77
CA LEU A 31 17.54 -7.05 -13.12
C LEU A 31 17.81 -8.03 -11.98
N ILE A 32 16.75 -8.56 -11.39
CA ILE A 32 16.81 -9.52 -10.30
C ILE A 32 16.42 -10.91 -10.82
N PRO A 33 17.13 -11.99 -10.44
CA PRO A 33 16.73 -13.35 -10.81
C PRO A 33 15.30 -13.65 -10.33
N ALA A 34 14.49 -14.28 -11.18
CA ALA A 34 13.08 -14.53 -10.88
C ALA A 34 12.89 -15.37 -9.60
N GLU A 35 13.83 -16.26 -9.29
CA GLU A 35 13.84 -17.07 -8.06
C GLU A 35 14.02 -16.25 -6.76
N GLN A 36 14.35 -14.96 -6.85
CA GLN A 36 14.51 -14.05 -5.71
C GLN A 36 13.37 -13.02 -5.58
N VAL A 37 12.35 -13.12 -6.42
CA VAL A 37 11.24 -12.17 -6.48
C VAL A 37 9.93 -12.89 -6.17
N TRP A 38 9.18 -12.32 -5.23
CA TRP A 38 7.80 -12.71 -4.98
C TRP A 38 6.86 -11.66 -5.58
N VAL A 39 5.79 -12.13 -6.20
CA VAL A 39 4.74 -11.27 -6.77
C VAL A 39 3.47 -11.50 -5.95
N GLU A 40 2.96 -10.42 -5.37
CA GLU A 40 1.65 -10.44 -4.72
C GLU A 40 0.55 -10.41 -5.78
N VAL A 41 -0.41 -11.34 -5.70
CA VAL A 41 -1.59 -11.38 -6.56
C VAL A 41 -2.80 -10.91 -5.76
N LEU A 42 -3.31 -9.74 -6.12
CA LEU A 42 -4.46 -9.14 -5.46
C LEU A 42 -5.74 -9.94 -5.78
N GLY A 43 -6.59 -10.16 -4.78
CA GLY A 43 -7.90 -10.82 -4.95
C GLY A 43 -7.93 -12.34 -4.73
N ALA A 44 -6.81 -12.96 -4.32
CA ALA A 44 -6.85 -14.31 -3.79
C ALA A 44 -7.59 -14.32 -2.43
N ARG A 45 -8.91 -14.51 -2.45
CA ARG A 45 -9.72 -14.75 -1.24
C ARG A 45 -9.18 -15.99 -0.53
N ASN A 46 -8.49 -15.79 0.58
CA ASN A 46 -8.27 -16.84 1.56
C ASN A 46 -9.06 -16.53 2.83
N GLU A 47 -9.51 -17.59 3.47
CA GLU A 47 -10.31 -17.56 4.69
C GLU A 47 -9.60 -16.72 5.76
N ILE A 48 -10.31 -15.69 6.22
CA ILE A 48 -9.89 -14.86 7.34
C ILE A 48 -9.90 -15.77 8.57
N VAL A 49 -8.71 -16.15 9.05
CA VAL A 49 -8.58 -16.80 10.35
C VAL A 49 -8.26 -15.69 11.35
N PRO A 50 -9.19 -15.27 12.22
CA PRO A 50 -8.89 -14.27 13.22
C PRO A 50 -7.80 -14.80 14.15
N HIS A 51 -6.62 -14.19 14.12
CA HIS A 51 -5.53 -14.52 15.04
C HIS A 51 -5.71 -13.71 16.33
N ASP A 52 -5.82 -14.41 17.46
CA ASP A 52 -5.88 -13.78 18.78
C ASP A 52 -4.51 -13.17 19.11
N ARG A 53 -4.46 -11.94 19.63
CA ARG A 53 -3.23 -11.14 19.81
C ARG A 53 -2.22 -11.78 20.79
N ASN A 54 -2.58 -12.86 21.47
CA ASN A 54 -1.81 -13.52 22.53
C ASN A 54 -1.22 -14.88 22.17
N ASP A 55 -1.41 -15.39 20.95
CA ASP A 55 -0.84 -16.70 20.58
C ASP A 55 0.50 -16.53 19.81
N MET A 56 1.61 -16.87 20.47
CA MET A 56 2.97 -16.85 19.91
C MET A 56 3.21 -17.76 18.68
N PRO A 57 2.65 -18.99 18.58
CA PRO A 57 2.86 -19.84 17.41
C PRO A 57 2.21 -19.28 16.14
N ASP A 58 1.15 -18.49 16.30
CA ASP A 58 0.37 -17.81 15.26
C ASP A 58 1.11 -16.61 14.64
N ARG A 59 2.24 -16.19 15.23
CA ARG A 59 3.14 -15.14 14.69
C ARG A 59 4.33 -15.69 13.91
N LEU A 60 4.48 -17.00 13.81
CA LEU A 60 5.61 -17.60 13.11
C LEU A 60 5.43 -17.41 11.60
N VAL A 61 6.31 -16.62 11.01
CA VAL A 61 6.34 -16.38 9.56
C VAL A 61 7.15 -17.47 8.87
N SER A 62 6.76 -17.83 7.64
CA SER A 62 7.60 -18.65 6.78
C SER A 62 8.95 -17.96 6.56
N LEU A 63 10.04 -18.74 6.55
CA LEU A 63 11.35 -18.25 6.11
C LEU A 63 11.54 -18.34 4.59
N ASP A 64 10.68 -19.12 3.92
CA ASP A 64 10.74 -19.40 2.49
C ASP A 64 9.85 -18.47 1.65
N ALA A 65 8.98 -17.70 2.31
CA ALA A 65 8.08 -16.75 1.65
C ALA A 65 7.86 -15.50 2.53
N PRO A 66 7.67 -14.32 1.91
CA PRO A 66 7.36 -13.11 2.65
C PRO A 66 6.03 -13.28 3.42
N PRO A 67 5.90 -12.63 4.59
CA PRO A 67 4.67 -12.66 5.36
C PRO A 67 3.54 -12.00 4.56
N ARG A 68 2.37 -12.63 4.55
CA ARG A 68 1.16 -12.02 4.01
C ARG A 68 0.64 -11.01 5.03
N ARG A 69 0.24 -9.82 4.58
CA ARG A 69 -0.34 -8.79 5.44
C ARG A 69 -1.85 -8.83 5.31
N GLU A 70 -2.54 -8.98 6.43
CA GLU A 70 -3.99 -8.82 6.47
C GLU A 70 -4.33 -7.32 6.49
N PRO A 71 -5.37 -6.88 5.76
CA PRO A 71 -5.83 -5.50 5.84
C PRO A 71 -6.21 -5.14 7.28
N ILE A 72 -5.63 -4.07 7.82
CA ILE A 72 -5.90 -3.62 9.19
C ILE A 72 -6.93 -2.50 9.15
N ALA A 73 -7.97 -2.59 9.98
CA ALA A 73 -8.91 -1.49 10.13
C ALA A 73 -8.15 -0.24 10.61
N ILE A 74 -8.36 0.88 9.95
CA ILE A 74 -7.60 2.12 10.20
C ILE A 74 -7.73 2.64 11.65
N MET A 75 -8.81 2.26 12.34
CA MET A 75 -9.06 2.58 13.75
C MET A 75 -8.07 1.92 14.71
N ASP A 76 -7.47 0.81 14.31
CA ASP A 76 -6.54 0.02 15.13
C ASP A 76 -5.08 0.50 15.00
N VAL A 77 -4.84 1.56 14.21
CA VAL A 77 -3.50 2.04 13.87
C VAL A 77 -3.17 3.33 14.60
N SER A 78 -2.00 3.36 15.23
CA SER A 78 -1.56 4.48 16.08
C SER A 78 -1.18 5.75 15.31
N ARG A 79 -0.70 5.61 14.07
CA ARG A 79 -0.34 6.71 13.18
C ARG A 79 -0.77 6.36 11.78
N LEU A 80 -1.51 7.26 11.16
CA LEU A 80 -2.12 7.01 9.86
C LEU A 80 -1.35 7.69 8.72
N THR A 81 -0.87 8.90 8.95
CA THR A 81 -0.24 9.70 7.87
C THR A 81 0.93 8.94 7.23
N GLY A 82 0.88 8.81 5.91
CA GLY A 82 1.87 8.12 5.09
C GLY A 82 1.63 6.63 4.88
N HIS A 83 0.68 6.01 5.57
CA HIS A 83 0.31 4.62 5.29
C HIS A 83 -0.43 4.49 3.95
N ARG A 84 -0.20 3.38 3.26
CA ARG A 84 -1.02 2.95 2.12
C ARG A 84 -2.38 2.54 2.64
N VAL A 85 -3.43 2.95 1.93
CA VAL A 85 -4.81 2.68 2.32
C VAL A 85 -5.60 2.17 1.14
N VAL A 86 -6.57 1.31 1.43
CA VAL A 86 -7.56 0.82 0.47
C VAL A 86 -8.91 1.40 0.86
N GLN A 87 -9.57 2.05 -0.10
CA GLN A 87 -10.97 2.43 0.04
C GLN A 87 -11.85 1.30 -0.48
N VAL A 88 -12.81 0.84 0.31
CA VAL A 88 -13.81 -0.15 -0.13
C VAL A 88 -15.18 0.51 -0.20
N VAL A 89 -15.81 0.52 -1.38
CA VAL A 89 -17.17 1.05 -1.58
C VAL A 89 -18.00 0.01 -2.30
N GLU A 90 -19.09 -0.45 -1.69
CA GLU A 90 -19.99 -1.45 -2.28
C GLU A 90 -19.26 -2.73 -2.75
N GLY A 91 -18.21 -3.13 -2.03
CA GLY A 91 -17.37 -4.28 -2.37
C GLY A 91 -16.33 -4.03 -3.47
N VAL A 92 -16.24 -2.81 -4.00
CA VAL A 92 -15.20 -2.41 -4.95
C VAL A 92 -14.03 -1.78 -4.21
N GLU A 93 -12.86 -2.38 -4.37
CA GLU A 93 -11.60 -1.86 -3.83
C GLU A 93 -11.03 -0.76 -4.73
N ARG A 94 -10.63 0.36 -4.12
CA ARG A 94 -9.81 1.39 -4.72
C ARG A 94 -8.50 1.49 -3.93
N ARG A 95 -7.41 1.16 -4.61
CA ARG A 95 -6.03 1.14 -4.10
C ARG A 95 -5.25 2.36 -4.60
N ASP A 96 -3.94 2.34 -4.38
CA ASP A 96 -2.98 3.39 -4.74
C ASP A 96 -3.32 4.73 -4.07
N LEU A 97 -3.78 4.65 -2.82
CA LEU A 97 -4.08 5.77 -1.96
C LEU A 97 -3.12 5.78 -0.77
N ARG A 98 -2.76 6.98 -0.33
CA ARG A 98 -2.04 7.20 0.92
C ARG A 98 -2.79 8.17 1.81
N ALA A 99 -2.79 7.91 3.10
CA ALA A 99 -3.40 8.80 4.07
C ALA A 99 -2.52 10.04 4.30
N VAL A 100 -3.13 11.21 4.24
CA VAL A 100 -2.48 12.53 4.34
C VAL A 100 -2.63 13.14 5.74
N THR A 101 -3.63 12.68 6.49
CA THR A 101 -3.91 13.15 7.85
C THR A 101 -4.12 11.97 8.78
N GLU A 102 -4.02 12.26 10.08
CA GLU A 102 -4.63 11.44 11.11
C GLU A 102 -6.17 11.49 11.01
N LEU A 103 -6.83 10.62 11.80
CA LEU A 103 -8.28 10.63 11.94
C LEU A 103 -8.75 11.97 12.53
N HIS A 104 -9.81 12.53 11.96
CA HIS A 104 -10.41 13.77 12.41
C HIS A 104 -11.92 13.74 12.20
N THR A 105 -12.62 14.63 12.90
CA THR A 105 -14.06 14.82 12.73
C THR A 105 -14.33 15.77 11.57
N SER A 106 -15.13 15.32 10.61
CA SER A 106 -15.64 16.12 9.50
C SER A 106 -16.61 17.21 9.99
N THR A 107 -16.94 18.17 9.12
CA THR A 107 -17.99 19.18 9.39
C THR A 107 -19.35 18.56 9.68
N ASP A 108 -19.61 17.37 9.13
CA ASP A 108 -20.87 16.65 9.30
C ASP A 108 -20.85 15.69 10.52
N GLY A 109 -19.78 15.72 11.33
CA GLY A 109 -19.66 14.90 12.55
C GLY A 109 -19.13 13.49 12.35
N TYR A 110 -18.84 13.06 11.11
CA TYR A 110 -18.25 11.75 10.83
C TYR A 110 -16.75 11.72 11.17
N THR A 111 -16.26 10.55 11.62
CA THR A 111 -14.81 10.31 11.75
C THR A 111 -14.25 9.93 10.37
N CYS A 112 -13.29 10.72 9.89
CA CYS A 112 -12.76 10.64 8.55
C CYS A 112 -11.23 10.72 8.53
N ALA A 113 -10.64 10.33 7.41
CA ALA A 113 -9.26 10.67 7.06
C ALA A 113 -9.23 11.33 5.68
N ARG A 114 -8.23 12.19 5.46
CA ARG A 114 -7.92 12.69 4.11
C ARG A 114 -6.93 11.75 3.45
N VAL A 115 -7.22 11.35 2.23
CA VAL A 115 -6.34 10.52 1.41
C VAL A 115 -6.00 11.23 0.11
N ALA A 116 -4.84 10.92 -0.46
CA ALA A 116 -4.44 11.32 -1.81
C ALA A 116 -4.06 10.08 -2.62
N THR A 117 -4.01 10.20 -3.95
CA THR A 117 -3.37 9.15 -4.75
C THR A 117 -1.88 9.11 -4.43
N GLU A 118 -1.24 7.96 -4.63
CA GLU A 118 0.20 7.83 -4.42
C GLU A 118 1.01 8.78 -5.30
N LEU A 119 0.57 9.03 -6.54
CA LEU A 119 1.20 10.01 -7.42
C LEU A 119 1.20 11.42 -6.81
N GLU A 120 0.06 11.85 -6.24
CA GLU A 120 -0.04 13.14 -5.56
C GLU A 120 0.77 13.17 -4.27
N TRP A 121 0.81 12.05 -3.53
CA TRP A 121 1.63 11.91 -2.32
C TRP A 121 3.13 12.07 -2.63
N TYR A 122 3.65 11.38 -3.65
CA TYR A 122 5.06 11.48 -4.02
C TYR A 122 5.39 12.82 -4.65
N ARG A 123 4.47 13.42 -5.42
CA ARG A 123 4.63 14.80 -5.88
C ARG A 123 4.79 15.77 -4.71
N TRP A 124 3.92 15.64 -3.70
CA TRP A 124 4.00 16.47 -2.50
C TRP A 124 5.33 16.26 -1.77
N ALA A 125 5.76 15.01 -1.59
CA ALA A 125 7.04 14.71 -0.97
C ALA A 125 8.24 15.31 -1.73
N ALA A 126 8.17 15.34 -3.06
CA ALA A 126 9.26 15.84 -3.91
C ALA A 126 9.34 17.38 -3.97
N ASN A 127 8.21 18.08 -4.02
CA ASN A 127 8.19 19.53 -4.27
C ASN A 127 7.51 20.38 -3.20
N GLY A 128 6.96 19.77 -2.15
CA GLY A 128 6.31 20.45 -1.04
C GLY A 128 4.91 21.02 -1.33
N ARG A 129 4.39 20.89 -2.56
CA ARG A 129 3.04 21.35 -2.91
C ARG A 129 1.99 20.41 -2.33
N ALA A 130 1.09 20.95 -1.52
CA ALA A 130 0.02 20.16 -0.89
C ALA A 130 -0.76 19.33 -1.92
N PRO A 131 -1.03 18.04 -1.66
CA PRO A 131 -1.65 17.14 -2.61
C PRO A 131 -3.15 17.43 -2.71
N LYS A 132 -3.76 17.05 -3.82
CA LYS A 132 -5.23 17.00 -3.89
C LYS A 132 -5.74 15.85 -3.02
N THR A 133 -6.50 16.19 -1.98
CA THR A 133 -7.04 15.19 -1.05
C THR A 133 -8.54 14.95 -1.23
N ARG A 134 -8.98 13.76 -0.82
CA ARG A 134 -10.40 13.41 -0.62
C ARG A 134 -10.61 13.02 0.83
N GLU A 135 -11.68 13.51 1.43
CA GLU A 135 -12.10 13.07 2.74
C GLU A 135 -12.93 11.80 2.61
N ILE A 136 -12.58 10.77 3.38
CA ILE A 136 -13.23 9.46 3.33
C ILE A 136 -13.59 9.03 4.76
N PRO A 137 -14.85 8.61 5.00
CA PRO A 137 -15.27 8.02 6.26
C PRO A 137 -14.42 6.81 6.64
N VAL A 138 -14.12 6.71 7.94
CA VAL A 138 -13.20 5.71 8.50
C VAL A 138 -13.66 4.27 8.26
N ASN A 139 -14.97 4.03 8.21
CA ASN A 139 -15.57 2.71 7.96
C ASN A 139 -15.39 2.20 6.52
N LEU A 140 -14.88 3.04 5.63
CA LEU A 140 -14.58 2.68 4.23
C LEU A 140 -13.07 2.53 3.98
N LEU A 141 -12.22 2.68 5.00
CA LEU A 141 -10.76 2.67 4.85
C LEU A 141 -10.09 1.54 5.62
N TRP A 142 -9.09 0.94 4.98
CA TRP A 142 -8.25 -0.13 5.51
C TRP A 142 -6.80 0.18 5.21
N ILE A 143 -5.86 -0.21 6.09
CA ILE A 143 -4.44 -0.19 5.79
C ILE A 143 -4.10 -1.41 4.92
N GLU A 144 -3.22 -1.20 3.93
CA GLU A 144 -2.60 -2.26 3.13
C GLU A 144 -1.35 -2.86 3.80
#